data_AF-A0A7G9BDR3-F1
#
_entry.id   AF-A0A7G9BDR3-F1
#
_cell.length_a   1.000
_cell.length_b   1.000
_cell.length_c   1.000
_cell.angle_alpha   90.00
_cell.angle_beta   90.00
_cell.angle_gamma   90.00
#
_symmetry.space_group_name_H-M   'P 1'
#
loop_
_entity.id
_entity.type
_entity.pdbx_description
1 polymer ?
#
loop_
_entity_poly.entity_id
_entity_poly.type
_entity_poly.pdbx_seq_one_letter_code
_entity_poly.pdbx_strand_id
1 'polypeptide(L)'
;MENLNQEIQTTHFRYLQGNAIQNPLLFIQQFCFTETAIELFRQDITTLVAAAGTRKTDNNGKFHLNSDEYVYNHRKIIEAIEALWVLHHQASPEFAIDENHPLYQTTKWKRDGIDLETRINSAARYYRKLENEEINDIRLFLRVFFVYADMSEWREILDDILSYAYIDESIAYGSTQFSRELIPLTEYLEKMAEAIFLIAELTHSKKETTETVSNTDIEHTPIVNEQAPDMETGPNTAVPLLSLEDDNFTKDLIEYLNTYWVHLEEQENTFLYSPIMLTERLEKKLLTYFETFHPKFLARNYRRVYMGYLEYIFQTGMPSYEGEIRTFIYQMDTFFELLDLADDETKHWPQEDRIGWQEV
;
A
#
# COMPACT_ATOMS: atom_id res chain seq x y z
N MET A 1 27.64 -0.59 -1.52
CA MET A 1 27.19 -0.68 -2.92
C MET A 1 26.80 -2.10 -3.30
N GLU A 2 27.46 -3.15 -2.77
CA GLU A 2 27.09 -4.56 -3.07
C GLU A 2 25.70 -4.97 -2.54
N ASN A 3 25.30 -4.53 -1.34
CA ASN A 3 23.98 -4.88 -0.77
C ASN A 3 22.76 -4.33 -1.54
N LEU A 4 22.88 -3.16 -2.18
CA LEU A 4 21.76 -2.46 -2.84
C LEU A 4 21.38 -3.15 -4.17
N ASN A 5 22.40 -3.57 -4.94
CA ASN A 5 22.18 -4.39 -6.13
C ASN A 5 21.68 -5.79 -5.77
N GLN A 6 22.07 -6.30 -4.60
CA GLN A 6 21.60 -7.60 -4.13
C GLN A 6 20.11 -7.56 -3.78
N GLU A 7 19.62 -6.48 -3.15
CA GLU A 7 18.21 -6.30 -2.80
C GLU A 7 17.31 -6.26 -4.06
N ILE A 8 17.69 -5.46 -5.07
CA ILE A 8 16.97 -5.43 -6.36
C ILE A 8 17.00 -6.79 -7.06
N GLN A 9 18.10 -7.54 -6.97
CA GLN A 9 18.22 -8.87 -7.59
C GLN A 9 17.41 -9.95 -6.86
N THR A 10 17.15 -9.78 -5.56
CA THR A 10 16.35 -10.73 -4.76
C THR A 10 14.86 -10.41 -4.76
N THR A 11 14.49 -9.18 -5.12
CA THR A 11 13.10 -8.73 -5.15
C THR A 11 12.34 -9.30 -6.35
N HIS A 12 11.15 -9.86 -6.08
CA HIS A 12 10.25 -10.32 -7.13
C HIS A 12 9.41 -9.14 -7.67
N PHE A 13 9.60 -8.80 -8.96
CA PHE A 13 8.78 -7.82 -9.68
C PHE A 13 7.57 -8.49 -10.33
N ARG A 14 6.36 -7.94 -10.14
CA ARG A 14 5.13 -8.54 -10.65
C ARG A 14 4.88 -8.18 -12.10
N TYR A 15 5.11 -6.92 -12.48
CA TYR A 15 4.81 -6.45 -13.83
C TYR A 15 6.01 -5.78 -14.53
N LEU A 16 6.88 -5.11 -13.78
CA LEU A 16 8.07 -4.45 -14.31
C LEU A 16 9.04 -5.50 -14.87
N GLN A 17 9.34 -5.38 -16.16
CA GLN A 17 10.15 -6.34 -16.90
C GLN A 17 11.66 -6.09 -16.73
N GLY A 18 12.49 -7.11 -17.02
CA GLY A 18 13.94 -7.07 -16.79
C GLY A 18 14.67 -5.86 -17.39
N ASN A 19 14.30 -5.42 -18.59
CA ASN A 19 14.86 -4.21 -19.22
C ASN A 19 14.46 -2.92 -18.48
N ALA A 20 13.22 -2.85 -17.98
CA ALA A 20 12.73 -1.74 -17.18
C ALA A 20 13.32 -1.73 -15.76
N ILE A 21 13.62 -2.90 -15.18
CA ILE A 21 14.36 -3.01 -13.91
C ILE A 21 15.80 -2.51 -14.09
N GLN A 22 16.46 -2.86 -15.20
CA GLN A 22 17.81 -2.40 -15.50
C GLN A 22 17.89 -0.90 -15.80
N ASN A 23 16.85 -0.35 -16.43
CA ASN A 23 16.78 1.07 -16.79
C ASN A 23 15.39 1.65 -16.51
N PRO A 24 15.07 1.92 -15.23
CA PRO A 24 13.75 2.42 -14.84
C PRO A 24 13.46 3.83 -15.38
N LEU A 25 14.50 4.65 -15.59
CA LEU A 25 14.34 5.98 -16.18
C LEU A 25 13.84 5.94 -17.62
N LEU A 26 14.33 4.98 -18.43
CA LEU A 26 13.85 4.80 -19.80
C LEU A 26 12.39 4.35 -19.83
N PHE A 27 12.02 3.42 -18.94
CA PHE A 27 10.63 3.00 -18.78
C PHE A 27 9.73 4.20 -18.43
N ILE A 28 10.12 4.98 -17.42
CA ILE A 28 9.36 6.16 -16.98
C ILE A 28 9.18 7.17 -18.12
N GLN A 29 10.23 7.44 -18.90
CA GLN A 29 10.12 8.32 -20.07
C GLN A 29 9.14 7.79 -21.12
N GLN A 30 9.21 6.49 -21.44
CA GLN A 30 8.29 5.88 -22.41
C GLN A 30 6.85 5.93 -21.91
N PHE A 31 6.63 5.59 -20.64
CA PHE A 31 5.32 5.65 -20.00
C PHE A 31 4.74 7.08 -20.05
N CYS A 32 5.49 8.08 -19.61
CA CYS A 32 5.02 9.46 -19.50
C CYS A 32 4.90 10.23 -20.83
N PHE A 33 5.69 9.88 -21.86
CA PHE A 33 5.66 10.61 -23.15
C PHE A 33 4.94 9.86 -24.27
N THR A 34 4.77 8.55 -24.14
CA THR A 34 4.19 7.72 -25.21
C THR A 34 2.86 7.08 -24.80
N GLU A 35 2.72 6.66 -23.54
CA GLU A 35 1.58 5.86 -23.12
C GLU A 35 0.43 6.69 -22.55
N THR A 36 0.72 7.67 -21.69
CA THR A 36 -0.31 8.46 -21.01
C THR A 36 0.12 9.91 -20.76
N ALA A 37 -0.83 10.74 -20.32
CA ALA A 37 -0.59 12.09 -19.85
C ALA A 37 -0.90 12.18 -18.35
N ILE A 38 -0.25 13.08 -17.62
CA ILE A 38 -0.37 13.17 -16.15
C ILE A 38 -1.83 13.24 -15.67
N GLU A 39 -2.67 14.04 -16.34
CA GLU A 39 -4.08 14.18 -15.95
C GLU A 39 -4.91 12.94 -16.26
N LEU A 40 -4.57 12.21 -17.33
CA LEU A 40 -5.21 10.92 -17.65
C LEU A 40 -4.82 9.86 -16.62
N PHE A 41 -3.53 9.76 -16.29
CA PHE A 41 -3.07 8.78 -15.31
C PHE A 41 -3.65 9.04 -13.90
N ARG A 42 -3.80 10.30 -13.50
CA ARG A 42 -4.54 10.65 -12.27
C ARG A 42 -6.01 10.23 -12.34
N GLN A 43 -6.65 10.47 -13.48
CA GLN A 43 -8.03 10.08 -13.68
C GLN A 43 -8.16 8.56 -13.60
N ASP A 44 -7.22 7.80 -14.15
CA ASP A 44 -7.18 6.34 -14.08
C ASP A 44 -7.08 5.84 -12.63
N ILE A 45 -6.17 6.44 -11.84
CA ILE A 45 -6.04 6.18 -10.39
C ILE A 45 -7.35 6.49 -9.67
N THR A 46 -7.89 7.68 -9.85
CA THR A 46 -9.11 8.14 -9.18
C THR A 46 -10.30 7.26 -9.54
N THR A 47 -10.41 6.88 -10.81
CA THR A 47 -11.51 6.04 -11.31
C THR A 47 -11.44 4.66 -10.69
N LEU A 48 -10.24 4.07 -10.60
CA LEU A 48 -10.05 2.76 -9.97
C LEU A 48 -10.38 2.80 -8.46
N VAL A 49 -9.86 3.78 -7.73
CA VAL A 49 -10.13 3.92 -6.29
C VAL A 49 -11.61 4.23 -6.02
N ALA A 50 -12.22 5.11 -6.81
CA ALA A 50 -13.66 5.41 -6.69
C ALA A 50 -14.52 4.19 -7.00
N ALA A 51 -14.09 3.35 -7.95
CA ALA A 51 -14.77 2.09 -8.23
C ALA A 51 -14.77 1.18 -7.01
N ALA A 52 -13.65 1.03 -6.30
CA ALA A 52 -13.58 0.27 -5.04
C ALA A 52 -14.44 0.87 -3.92
N GLY A 53 -14.56 2.20 -3.89
CA GLY A 53 -15.36 2.94 -2.91
C GLY A 53 -16.87 2.93 -3.14
N THR A 54 -17.35 2.49 -4.31
CA THR A 54 -18.76 2.64 -4.70
C THR A 54 -19.46 1.30 -4.76
N ARG A 55 -20.63 1.20 -4.10
CA ARG A 55 -21.51 0.02 -4.20
C ARG A 55 -21.96 -0.17 -5.65
N LYS A 56 -21.89 -1.41 -6.16
CA LYS A 56 -22.18 -1.70 -7.58
C LYS A 56 -23.66 -1.90 -7.85
N THR A 57 -24.43 -2.28 -6.83
CA THR A 57 -25.87 -2.44 -6.92
C THR A 57 -26.58 -1.17 -6.49
N ASP A 58 -27.43 -0.64 -7.38
CA ASP A 58 -28.28 0.51 -7.07
C ASP A 58 -29.43 0.14 -6.10
N ASN A 59 -30.19 1.14 -5.67
CA ASN A 59 -31.34 0.93 -4.77
C ASN A 59 -32.45 0.07 -5.39
N ASN A 60 -32.42 -0.20 -6.69
CA ASN A 60 -33.37 -1.04 -7.41
C ASN A 60 -32.83 -2.47 -7.66
N GLY A 61 -31.65 -2.80 -7.11
CA GLY A 61 -31.04 -4.12 -7.32
C GLY A 61 -30.30 -4.27 -8.66
N LYS A 62 -30.12 -3.19 -9.42
CA LYS A 62 -29.39 -3.25 -10.70
C LYS A 62 -27.89 -3.19 -10.44
N PHE A 63 -27.19 -4.24 -10.83
CA PHE A 63 -25.73 -4.31 -10.80
C PHE A 63 -25.13 -3.51 -11.97
N HIS A 64 -24.23 -2.58 -11.67
CA HIS A 64 -23.48 -1.82 -12.65
C HIS A 64 -22.22 -2.60 -13.07
N LEU A 65 -22.06 -2.81 -14.38
CA LEU A 65 -20.93 -3.55 -14.94
C LEU A 65 -19.61 -2.83 -14.63
N ASN A 66 -18.60 -3.60 -14.22
CA ASN A 66 -17.25 -3.08 -13.97
C ASN A 66 -16.52 -2.87 -15.30
N SER A 67 -15.66 -1.85 -15.38
CA SER A 67 -14.85 -1.59 -16.57
C SER A 67 -13.71 -2.58 -16.69
N ASP A 68 -13.49 -3.14 -17.88
CA ASP A 68 -12.31 -3.96 -18.17
C ASP A 68 -10.99 -3.17 -18.02
N GLU A 69 -11.07 -1.84 -18.06
CA GLU A 69 -9.93 -0.93 -17.87
C GLU A 69 -9.37 -0.96 -16.45
N TYR A 70 -10.12 -1.45 -15.44
CA TYR A 70 -9.63 -1.51 -14.06
C TYR A 70 -8.41 -2.40 -13.89
N VAL A 71 -8.39 -3.56 -14.57
CA VAL A 71 -7.23 -4.46 -14.56
C VAL A 71 -6.03 -3.81 -15.24
N TYR A 72 -6.26 -3.07 -16.33
CA TYR A 72 -5.20 -2.33 -17.01
C TYR A 72 -4.62 -1.23 -16.11
N ASN A 73 -5.48 -0.41 -15.52
CA ASN A 73 -5.08 0.69 -14.64
C ASN A 73 -4.33 0.17 -13.40
N HIS A 74 -4.85 -0.87 -12.76
CA HIS A 74 -4.18 -1.55 -11.63
C HIS A 74 -2.77 -2.00 -12.00
N ARG A 75 -2.62 -2.70 -13.13
CA ARG A 75 -1.33 -3.17 -13.62
C ARG A 75 -0.35 -2.00 -13.82
N LYS A 76 -0.80 -0.92 -14.45
CA LYS A 76 0.03 0.25 -14.75
C LYS A 76 0.44 1.03 -13.50
N ILE A 77 -0.44 1.11 -12.50
CA ILE A 77 -0.11 1.70 -11.21
C ILE A 77 0.96 0.85 -10.49
N ILE A 78 0.82 -0.48 -10.46
CA ILE A 78 1.84 -1.36 -9.86
C ILE A 78 3.17 -1.26 -10.61
N GLU A 79 3.14 -1.27 -11.95
CA GLU A 79 4.35 -1.14 -12.77
C GLU A 79 5.09 0.19 -12.49
N ALA A 80 4.35 1.29 -12.32
CA ALA A 80 4.90 2.58 -11.92
C ALA A 80 5.51 2.55 -10.50
N ILE A 81 4.82 1.96 -9.52
CA ILE A 81 5.33 1.81 -8.15
C ILE A 81 6.61 0.97 -8.13
N GLU A 82 6.65 -0.12 -8.87
CA GLU A 82 7.83 -0.97 -9.01
C GLU A 82 9.01 -0.21 -9.61
N ALA A 83 8.79 0.62 -10.64
CA ALA A 83 9.84 1.44 -11.22
C ALA A 83 10.39 2.47 -10.22
N LEU A 84 9.51 3.10 -9.44
CA LEU A 84 9.92 4.02 -8.38
C LEU A 84 10.66 3.31 -7.24
N TRP A 85 10.28 2.07 -6.92
CA TRP A 85 10.98 1.26 -5.94
C TRP A 85 12.41 0.97 -6.38
N VAL A 86 12.61 0.58 -7.65
CA VAL A 86 13.95 0.39 -8.21
C VAL A 86 14.75 1.69 -8.11
N LEU A 87 14.18 2.84 -8.47
CA LEU A 87 14.87 4.13 -8.37
C LEU A 87 15.21 4.51 -6.93
N HIS A 88 14.33 4.22 -5.98
CA HIS A 88 14.56 4.47 -4.56
C HIS A 88 15.77 3.69 -4.03
N HIS A 89 15.97 2.48 -4.54
CA HIS A 89 17.07 1.58 -4.18
C HIS A 89 18.25 1.63 -5.15
N GLN A 90 18.32 2.58 -6.07
CA GLN A 90 19.50 2.79 -6.91
C GLN A 90 20.36 3.93 -6.37
N ALA A 91 21.68 3.74 -6.32
CA ALA A 91 22.62 4.68 -5.71
C ALA A 91 22.78 6.02 -6.47
N SER A 92 22.14 6.20 -7.62
CA SER A 92 22.42 7.33 -8.50
C SER A 92 21.23 7.75 -9.36
N PRO A 93 20.29 8.48 -8.75
CA PRO A 93 19.72 9.60 -9.49
C PRO A 93 19.82 10.90 -8.69
N GLU A 94 20.51 11.89 -9.27
CA GLU A 94 20.34 13.29 -8.86
C GLU A 94 18.93 13.74 -9.26
N PHE A 95 17.98 13.52 -8.36
CA PHE A 95 16.61 14.06 -8.46
C PHE A 95 16.44 15.39 -7.70
N ALA A 96 17.53 15.94 -7.19
CA ALA A 96 17.54 17.30 -6.69
C ALA A 96 17.55 18.27 -7.88
N ILE A 97 16.65 19.23 -7.85
CA ILE A 97 16.53 20.30 -8.83
C ILE A 97 17.43 21.46 -8.40
N ASP A 98 18.25 21.98 -9.31
CA ASP A 98 19.06 23.18 -9.09
C ASP A 98 18.17 24.42 -8.91
N GLU A 99 18.59 25.38 -8.06
CA GLU A 99 17.81 26.59 -7.78
C GLU A 99 17.51 27.43 -9.02
N ASN A 100 18.34 27.34 -10.07
CA ASN A 100 18.15 28.06 -11.33
C ASN A 100 17.22 27.34 -12.30
N HIS A 101 16.77 26.13 -11.99
CA HIS A 101 15.90 25.35 -12.87
C HIS A 101 14.47 25.91 -12.86
N PRO A 102 13.76 25.96 -14.02
CA PRO A 102 12.39 26.51 -14.10
C PRO A 102 11.35 25.83 -13.20
N LEU A 103 11.58 24.56 -12.83
CA LEU A 103 10.72 23.81 -11.92
C LEU A 103 11.05 23.99 -10.44
N TYR A 104 12.15 24.66 -10.09
CA TYR A 104 12.51 24.89 -8.68
C TYR A 104 11.46 25.77 -7.97
N GLN A 105 11.05 25.34 -6.78
CA GLN A 105 10.02 26.00 -5.98
C GLN A 105 10.64 26.68 -4.76
N THR A 106 10.44 28.00 -4.63
CA THR A 106 11.07 28.81 -3.56
C THR A 106 10.21 28.98 -2.31
N THR A 107 8.89 28.85 -2.42
CA THR A 107 7.95 29.10 -1.31
C THR A 107 7.78 27.87 -0.41
N LYS A 108 7.44 28.06 0.87
CA LYS A 108 7.14 26.94 1.77
C LYS A 108 5.64 26.92 2.07
N TRP A 109 4.95 25.87 1.62
CA TRP A 109 3.49 25.71 1.76
C TRP A 109 2.99 25.92 3.19
N LYS A 110 3.68 25.34 4.18
CA LYS A 110 3.30 25.40 5.59
C LYS A 110 3.45 26.79 6.23
N ARG A 111 4.21 27.70 5.62
CA ARG A 111 4.44 29.07 6.14
C ARG A 111 3.71 30.15 5.36
N ASP A 112 3.69 30.03 4.03
CA ASP A 112 3.30 31.13 3.14
C ASP A 112 1.86 30.98 2.63
N GLY A 113 1.21 29.84 2.90
CA GLY A 113 -0.04 29.46 2.26
C GLY A 113 0.17 28.95 0.84
N ILE A 114 -0.89 28.43 0.21
CA ILE A 114 -0.84 27.99 -1.19
C ILE A 114 -1.03 29.23 -2.08
N ASP A 115 0.04 29.72 -2.67
CA ASP A 115 -0.07 30.66 -3.79
C ASP A 115 -0.45 29.90 -5.08
N LEU A 116 -1.74 29.56 -5.15
CA LEU A 116 -2.36 28.85 -6.28
C LEU A 116 -2.14 29.60 -7.60
N GLU A 117 -2.17 30.94 -7.55
CA GLU A 117 -2.03 31.78 -8.74
C GLU A 117 -0.62 31.70 -9.31
N THR A 118 0.40 31.82 -8.44
CA THR A 118 1.80 31.65 -8.87
C THR A 118 2.04 30.24 -9.42
N ARG A 119 1.44 29.20 -8.83
CA ARG A 119 1.64 27.81 -9.29
C ARG A 119 0.92 27.48 -10.60
N ILE A 120 -0.30 27.95 -10.80
CA ILE A 120 -1.03 27.78 -12.07
C ILE A 120 -0.26 28.44 -13.22
N ASN A 121 0.43 29.55 -12.93
CA ASN A 121 1.21 30.32 -13.90
C ASN A 121 2.68 29.89 -14.00
N SER A 122 3.15 28.92 -13.20
CA SER A 122 4.53 28.43 -13.25
C SER A 122 4.67 27.16 -14.10
N ALA A 123 5.92 26.76 -14.37
CA ALA A 123 6.22 25.48 -15.03
C ALA A 123 5.72 24.27 -14.21
N ALA A 124 5.48 24.43 -12.89
CA ALA A 124 5.02 23.38 -12.00
C ALA A 124 3.49 23.24 -11.90
N ARG A 125 2.72 23.87 -12.79
CA ARG A 125 1.23 23.87 -12.77
C ARG A 125 0.57 22.49 -12.73
N TYR A 126 1.28 21.48 -13.22
CA TYR A 126 0.81 20.10 -13.29
C TYR A 126 1.10 19.31 -12.02
N TYR A 127 2.03 19.74 -11.18
CA TYR A 127 2.29 19.13 -9.89
C TYR A 127 1.42 19.87 -8.88
N ARG A 128 0.40 19.27 -8.28
CA ARG A 128 -0.54 19.96 -7.36
C ARG A 128 -0.59 19.31 -5.97
N LYS A 129 -0.06 18.10 -5.85
CA LYS A 129 -0.08 17.28 -4.65
C LYS A 129 1.31 17.21 -4.02
N LEU A 130 2.38 17.16 -4.83
CA LEU A 130 3.73 17.24 -4.32
C LEU A 130 3.97 18.59 -3.64
N GLU A 131 4.51 18.54 -2.42
CA GLU A 131 4.99 19.71 -1.71
C GLU A 131 6.19 20.32 -2.46
N ASN A 132 6.43 21.62 -2.28
CA ASN A 132 7.55 22.30 -2.95
C ASN A 132 8.92 21.67 -2.65
N GLU A 133 9.12 21.19 -1.42
CA GLU A 133 10.35 20.49 -1.03
C GLU A 133 10.46 19.12 -1.72
N GLU A 134 9.33 18.43 -1.93
CA GLU A 134 9.26 17.17 -2.68
C GLU A 134 9.51 17.39 -4.18
N ILE A 135 9.05 18.50 -4.76
CA ILE A 135 9.37 18.87 -6.15
C ILE A 135 10.86 19.14 -6.29
N ASN A 136 11.43 19.92 -5.36
CA ASN A 136 12.85 20.27 -5.40
C ASN A 136 13.76 19.05 -5.18
N ASP A 137 13.29 18.05 -4.44
CA ASP A 137 14.01 16.80 -4.23
C ASP A 137 13.04 15.62 -4.09
N ILE A 138 12.82 14.89 -5.19
CA ILE A 138 11.82 13.80 -5.22
C ILE A 138 12.16 12.66 -4.26
N ARG A 139 13.41 12.55 -3.80
CA ARG A 139 13.84 11.53 -2.85
C ARG A 139 13.14 11.69 -1.50
N LEU A 140 12.73 12.91 -1.15
CA LEU A 140 11.93 13.17 0.04
C LEU A 140 10.58 12.48 -0.05
N PHE A 141 9.89 12.65 -1.19
CA PHE A 141 8.63 11.95 -1.45
C PHE A 141 8.83 10.43 -1.46
N LEU A 142 9.80 9.91 -2.22
CA LEU A 142 10.02 8.45 -2.32
C LEU A 142 10.26 7.80 -0.95
N ARG A 143 11.02 8.47 -0.07
CA ARG A 143 11.24 8.00 1.29
C ARG A 143 9.93 7.94 2.09
N VAL A 144 9.12 9.01 2.05
CA VAL A 144 7.84 9.03 2.78
C VAL A 144 6.87 8.00 2.20
N PHE A 145 6.82 7.87 0.88
CA PHE A 145 5.94 6.95 0.17
C PHE A 145 6.23 5.48 0.52
N PHE A 146 7.51 5.08 0.55
CA PHE A 146 7.91 3.71 0.91
C PHE A 146 8.02 3.46 2.42
N VAL A 147 7.95 4.50 3.25
CA VAL A 147 7.75 4.37 4.71
C VAL A 147 6.26 4.17 5.03
N TYR A 148 5.36 4.76 4.24
CA TYR A 148 3.92 4.57 4.41
C TYR A 148 3.49 3.14 4.10
N ALA A 149 3.98 2.59 2.99
CA ALA A 149 3.83 1.19 2.63
C ALA A 149 5.01 0.76 1.77
N ASP A 150 5.57 -0.42 2.02
CA ASP A 150 6.59 -0.99 1.16
C ASP A 150 6.02 -1.46 -0.20
N MET A 151 6.86 -1.95 -1.11
CA MET A 151 6.39 -2.38 -2.43
C MET A 151 5.41 -3.57 -2.38
N SER A 152 5.58 -4.49 -1.43
CA SER A 152 4.68 -5.63 -1.26
C SER A 152 3.35 -5.18 -0.70
N GLU A 153 3.37 -4.32 0.32
CA GLU A 153 2.18 -3.72 0.91
C GLU A 153 1.40 -2.88 -0.12
N TRP A 154 2.07 -2.07 -0.93
CA TRP A 154 1.41 -1.33 -2.03
C TRP A 154 0.70 -2.26 -3.03
N ARG A 155 1.27 -3.42 -3.33
CA ARG A 155 0.64 -4.41 -4.22
C ARG A 155 -0.60 -5.01 -3.57
N GLU A 156 -0.53 -5.40 -2.30
CA GLU A 156 -1.67 -5.93 -1.56
C GLU A 156 -2.81 -4.90 -1.51
N ILE A 157 -2.48 -3.66 -1.16
CA ILE A 157 -3.42 -2.54 -1.16
C ILE A 157 -4.12 -2.37 -2.53
N LEU A 158 -3.36 -2.45 -3.63
CA LEU A 158 -3.91 -2.31 -4.97
C LEU A 158 -4.70 -3.54 -5.41
N ASP A 159 -4.34 -4.74 -4.98
CA ASP A 159 -5.10 -5.97 -5.20
C ASP A 159 -6.45 -5.94 -4.47
N ASP A 160 -6.48 -5.41 -3.25
CA ASP A 160 -7.72 -5.16 -2.52
C ASP A 160 -8.58 -4.15 -3.26
N ILE A 161 -8.02 -3.01 -3.66
CA ILE A 161 -8.74 -1.99 -4.46
C ILE A 161 -9.33 -2.62 -5.73
N LEU A 162 -8.56 -3.42 -6.47
CA LEU A 162 -9.04 -4.08 -7.67
C LEU A 162 -10.18 -5.06 -7.34
N SER A 163 -10.04 -5.86 -6.28
CA SER A 163 -11.06 -6.81 -5.84
C SER A 163 -12.37 -6.11 -5.47
N TYR A 164 -12.28 -5.05 -4.65
CA TYR A 164 -13.41 -4.20 -4.30
C TYR A 164 -14.00 -3.45 -5.49
N ALA A 165 -13.20 -3.17 -6.53
CA ALA A 165 -13.72 -2.62 -7.76
C ALA A 165 -14.62 -3.60 -8.54
N TYR A 166 -14.56 -4.91 -8.27
CA TYR A 166 -15.36 -5.93 -8.96
C TYR A 166 -16.52 -6.53 -8.15
N ILE A 167 -16.44 -6.57 -6.82
CA ILE A 167 -17.51 -7.11 -5.97
C ILE A 167 -18.60 -6.06 -5.67
N ASP A 168 -19.78 -6.50 -5.21
CA ASP A 168 -20.89 -5.57 -4.91
C ASP A 168 -20.63 -4.71 -3.68
N GLU A 169 -19.90 -5.27 -2.72
CA GLU A 169 -19.51 -4.59 -1.49
C GLU A 169 -18.52 -3.47 -1.79
N SER A 170 -18.76 -2.30 -1.21
CA SER A 170 -17.80 -1.22 -1.27
C SER A 170 -16.85 -1.30 -0.09
N ILE A 171 -15.59 -0.94 -0.36
CA ILE A 171 -14.53 -0.85 0.64
C ILE A 171 -14.87 0.15 1.76
N ALA A 172 -15.83 1.05 1.51
CA ALA A 172 -16.34 2.01 2.48
C ALA A 172 -17.27 1.39 3.54
N TYR A 173 -17.83 0.21 3.28
CA TYR A 173 -18.82 -0.45 4.14
C TYR A 173 -18.30 -1.71 4.86
N GLY A 174 -17.25 -2.35 4.33
CA GLY A 174 -16.74 -3.63 4.85
C GLY A 174 -15.79 -3.52 6.05
N SER A 175 -15.07 -2.40 6.23
CA SER A 175 -14.26 -2.12 7.42
C SER A 175 -14.09 -0.62 7.65
N THR A 176 -14.28 -0.16 8.89
CA THR A 176 -14.18 1.27 9.26
C THR A 176 -12.73 1.80 9.17
N GLN A 177 -11.74 0.91 9.09
CA GLN A 177 -10.33 1.26 9.04
C GLN A 177 -9.86 1.56 7.60
N PHE A 178 -10.14 0.66 6.64
CA PHE A 178 -9.74 0.88 5.25
C PHE A 178 -10.44 2.09 4.63
N SER A 179 -11.71 2.32 4.98
CA SER A 179 -12.47 3.50 4.55
C SER A 179 -11.85 4.83 4.99
N ARG A 180 -11.18 4.88 6.15
CA ARG A 180 -10.45 6.07 6.63
C ARG A 180 -9.10 6.24 5.94
N GLU A 181 -8.51 5.15 5.47
CA GLU A 181 -7.21 5.14 4.79
C GLU A 181 -7.31 5.46 3.29
N LEU A 182 -8.50 5.36 2.68
CA LEU A 182 -8.73 5.70 1.27
C LEU A 182 -8.28 7.12 0.89
N ILE A 183 -8.49 8.10 1.77
CA ILE A 183 -8.11 9.50 1.50
C ILE A 183 -6.58 9.64 1.45
N PRO A 184 -5.82 9.28 2.51
CA PRO A 184 -4.35 9.25 2.46
C PRO A 184 -3.79 8.44 1.29
N LEU A 185 -4.38 7.27 1.03
CA LEU A 185 -3.97 6.38 -0.05
C LEU A 185 -4.11 7.06 -1.41
N THR A 186 -5.26 7.67 -1.68
CA THR A 186 -5.50 8.40 -2.94
C THR A 186 -4.50 9.55 -3.08
N GLU A 187 -4.24 10.27 -1.99
CA GLU A 187 -3.26 11.37 -1.99
C GLU A 187 -1.84 10.87 -2.33
N TYR A 188 -1.40 9.76 -1.74
CA TYR A 188 -0.10 9.17 -2.05
C TYR A 188 -0.01 8.66 -3.50
N LEU A 189 -1.06 8.02 -4.03
CA LEU A 189 -1.09 7.57 -5.43
C LEU A 189 -1.09 8.76 -6.40
N GLU A 190 -1.79 9.85 -6.10
CA GLU A 190 -1.73 11.06 -6.93
C GLU A 190 -0.37 11.76 -6.86
N LYS A 191 0.27 11.81 -5.68
CA LYS A 191 1.66 12.28 -5.55
C LYS A 191 2.63 11.38 -6.31
N MET A 192 2.40 10.07 -6.32
CA MET A 192 3.18 9.11 -7.11
C MET A 192 3.07 9.39 -8.61
N ALA A 193 1.86 9.67 -9.10
CA ALA A 193 1.64 10.09 -10.49
C ALA A 193 2.37 11.40 -10.82
N GLU A 194 2.44 12.36 -9.90
CA GLU A 194 3.25 13.57 -10.09
C GLU A 194 4.75 13.28 -10.12
N ALA A 195 5.22 12.43 -9.21
CA ALA A 195 6.62 12.10 -9.07
C ALA A 195 7.18 11.43 -10.33
N ILE A 196 6.45 10.48 -10.91
CA ILE A 196 6.90 9.78 -12.12
C ILE A 196 7.00 10.72 -13.32
N PHE A 197 6.06 11.65 -13.47
CA PHE A 197 6.09 12.67 -14.53
C PHE A 197 7.20 13.69 -14.32
N LEU A 198 7.44 14.12 -13.07
CA LEU A 198 8.56 15.01 -12.75
C LEU A 198 9.89 14.35 -13.07
N ILE A 199 10.07 13.07 -12.72
CA ILE A 199 11.26 12.30 -13.05
C ILE A 199 11.45 12.22 -14.57
N ALA A 200 10.37 11.98 -15.33
CA ALA A 200 10.43 11.95 -16.80
C ALA A 200 10.90 13.29 -17.38
N GLU A 201 10.33 14.40 -16.93
CA GLU A 201 10.70 15.76 -17.36
C GLU A 201 12.16 16.09 -17.02
N LEU A 202 12.60 15.85 -15.79
CA LEU A 202 13.98 16.11 -15.38
C LEU A 202 14.98 15.27 -16.17
N THR A 203 14.63 14.01 -16.47
CA THR A 203 15.48 13.13 -17.27
C THR A 203 15.53 13.57 -18.73
N HIS A 204 14.43 14.09 -19.27
CA HIS A 204 14.37 14.63 -20.63
C HIS A 204 15.24 15.88 -20.79
N SER A 205 15.08 16.87 -19.89
CA SER A 205 15.86 18.11 -19.91
C SER A 205 17.38 17.88 -19.79
N LYS A 206 17.79 16.88 -19.00
CA LYS A 206 19.22 16.50 -18.89
C LYS A 206 19.77 15.93 -20.20
N LYS A 207 18.98 15.14 -20.95
CA LYS A 207 19.38 14.62 -22.26
C LYS A 207 19.51 15.74 -23.28
N GLU A 208 18.54 16.65 -23.36
CA GLU A 208 18.61 17.79 -24.30
C GLU A 208 19.82 18.68 -24.04
N THR A 209 20.14 18.94 -22.77
CA THR A 209 21.34 19.72 -22.39
C THR A 209 22.62 18.98 -22.76
N THR A 210 22.66 17.65 -22.57
CA THR A 210 23.83 16.84 -22.92
C THR A 210 24.01 16.75 -24.44
N GLU A 211 22.93 16.56 -25.20
CA GLU A 211 22.95 16.48 -26.66
C GLU A 211 23.23 17.83 -27.32
N THR A 212 22.79 18.96 -26.76
CA THR A 212 23.15 20.29 -27.29
C THR A 212 24.62 20.63 -27.04
N VAL A 213 25.20 20.21 -25.91
CA VAL A 213 26.65 20.34 -25.66
C VAL A 213 27.46 19.38 -26.54
N SER A 214 26.91 18.20 -26.84
CA SER A 214 27.55 17.20 -27.72
C SER A 214 27.47 17.59 -29.20
N ASN A 215 26.37 18.19 -29.65
CA ASN A 215 26.14 18.54 -31.06
C ASN A 215 26.82 19.84 -31.50
N THR A 216 27.50 20.55 -30.59
CA THR A 216 28.47 21.60 -30.96
C THR A 216 29.80 21.04 -31.45
N ASP A 217 30.07 19.74 -31.27
CA ASP A 217 31.26 19.09 -31.79
C ASP A 217 30.86 17.76 -32.46
N ILE A 218 31.04 17.68 -33.78
CA ILE A 218 31.14 16.47 -34.63
C ILE A 218 30.12 16.42 -35.79
N GLU A 219 30.66 16.73 -36.97
CA GLU A 219 30.12 16.45 -38.30
C GLU A 219 30.00 14.93 -38.59
N HIS A 220 28.94 14.57 -39.33
CA HIS A 220 28.78 13.46 -40.30
C HIS A 220 29.44 12.09 -40.00
N THR A 221 28.70 10.97 -39.86
CA THR A 221 28.28 10.03 -40.95
C THR A 221 27.48 8.82 -40.40
N PRO A 222 26.81 7.97 -41.23
CA PRO A 222 25.51 7.36 -40.91
C PRO A 222 25.46 5.83 -40.66
N ILE A 223 24.41 5.46 -39.91
CA ILE A 223 23.47 4.30 -39.98
C ILE A 223 23.94 2.99 -40.62
N VAL A 224 23.90 1.90 -39.85
CA VAL A 224 23.65 0.52 -40.33
C VAL A 224 22.62 -0.18 -39.43
N ASN A 225 21.67 -0.83 -40.09
CA ASN A 225 20.47 -1.55 -39.64
C ASN A 225 20.80 -3.04 -39.41
N GLU A 226 20.24 -3.70 -38.39
CA GLU A 226 20.09 -5.17 -38.30
C GLU A 226 19.07 -5.51 -37.18
N GLN A 227 17.80 -5.76 -37.54
CA GLN A 227 17.13 -7.08 -37.68
C GLN A 227 16.99 -7.93 -36.40
N ALA A 228 15.74 -8.09 -35.97
CA ALA A 228 15.27 -8.99 -34.91
C ALA A 228 14.87 -10.38 -35.47
N PRO A 229 14.83 -11.42 -34.61
CA PRO A 229 13.95 -12.56 -34.85
C PRO A 229 12.99 -12.88 -33.70
N ASP A 230 11.84 -13.41 -34.14
CA ASP A 230 10.67 -13.96 -33.43
C ASP A 230 10.92 -15.24 -32.59
N MET A 231 9.84 -15.67 -31.92
CA MET A 231 9.50 -16.99 -31.34
C MET A 231 9.70 -17.10 -29.82
N GLU A 232 8.85 -17.76 -29.01
CA GLU A 232 7.70 -18.65 -29.22
C GLU A 232 6.94 -18.80 -27.88
N THR A 233 5.74 -19.36 -27.95
CA THR A 233 4.79 -19.56 -26.84
C THR A 233 4.88 -20.95 -26.21
N GLY A 234 4.59 -21.06 -24.91
CA GLY A 234 4.26 -22.33 -24.23
C GLY A 234 4.48 -22.30 -22.70
N PRO A 235 3.98 -23.30 -21.94
CA PRO A 235 2.59 -23.40 -21.50
C PRO A 235 2.39 -23.38 -19.97
N ASN A 236 1.12 -23.22 -19.58
CA ASN A 236 0.57 -23.21 -18.22
C ASN A 236 1.00 -24.39 -17.33
N THR A 237 1.34 -24.10 -16.08
CA THR A 237 1.42 -25.08 -14.99
C THR A 237 0.58 -24.60 -13.81
N ALA A 238 -0.38 -25.41 -13.38
CA ALA A 238 -1.28 -25.13 -12.27
C ALA A 238 -0.53 -25.19 -10.92
N VAL A 239 -0.79 -24.21 -10.05
CA VAL A 239 -0.25 -24.12 -8.69
C VAL A 239 -1.23 -24.80 -7.71
N PRO A 240 -0.77 -25.66 -6.79
CA PRO A 240 -1.63 -26.33 -5.82
C PRO A 240 -2.03 -25.37 -4.68
N LEU A 241 -3.29 -25.47 -4.24
CA LEU A 241 -3.83 -24.74 -3.07
C LEU A 241 -3.10 -25.12 -1.77
N LEU A 242 -2.79 -24.11 -0.95
CA LEU A 242 -2.32 -24.25 0.43
C LEU A 242 -3.50 -24.61 1.36
N SER A 243 -3.25 -25.56 2.27
CA SER A 243 -4.21 -26.10 3.25
C SER A 243 -4.26 -25.25 4.52
N LEU A 244 -5.46 -25.05 5.07
CA LEU A 244 -5.80 -24.26 6.27
C LEU A 244 -5.42 -24.93 7.61
N GLU A 245 -4.54 -25.93 7.61
CA GLU A 245 -4.23 -26.75 8.81
C GLU A 245 -2.95 -26.32 9.57
N ASP A 246 -2.33 -25.18 9.25
CA ASP A 246 -1.20 -24.68 10.05
C ASP A 246 -1.69 -23.90 11.29
N ASP A 247 -1.91 -24.69 12.34
CA ASP A 247 -2.19 -24.33 13.74
C ASP A 247 -1.22 -23.25 14.29
N ASN A 248 -1.75 -22.08 14.67
CA ASN A 248 -0.99 -21.02 15.37
C ASN A 248 -1.52 -20.67 16.77
N PHE A 249 -2.43 -21.45 17.35
CA PHE A 249 -2.91 -21.21 18.72
C PHE A 249 -2.18 -22.08 19.74
N THR A 250 -1.50 -21.44 20.69
CA THR A 250 -0.95 -22.15 21.85
C THR A 250 -2.10 -22.61 22.76
N LYS A 251 -1.95 -23.76 23.43
CA LYS A 251 -2.97 -24.27 24.36
C LYS A 251 -3.29 -23.29 25.48
N ASP A 252 -2.29 -22.56 25.95
CA ASP A 252 -2.42 -21.59 27.04
C ASP A 252 -3.29 -20.38 26.64
N LEU A 253 -3.19 -19.97 25.37
CA LEU A 253 -3.98 -18.91 24.78
C LEU A 253 -5.45 -19.32 24.60
N ILE A 254 -5.69 -20.58 24.19
CA ILE A 254 -7.04 -21.17 24.14
C ILE A 254 -7.64 -21.26 25.54
N GLU A 255 -6.87 -21.69 26.55
CA GLU A 255 -7.34 -21.73 27.94
C GLU A 255 -7.67 -20.33 28.48
N TYR A 256 -6.86 -19.33 28.13
CA TYR A 256 -7.10 -17.93 28.47
C TYR A 256 -8.41 -17.42 27.86
N LEU A 257 -8.61 -17.58 26.54
CA LEU A 257 -9.83 -17.14 25.88
C LEU A 257 -11.08 -17.81 26.45
N ASN A 258 -11.01 -19.11 26.76
CA ASN A 258 -12.10 -19.82 27.43
C ASN A 258 -12.37 -19.30 28.84
N THR A 259 -11.33 -18.97 29.61
CA THR A 259 -11.49 -18.43 30.97
C THR A 259 -12.11 -17.03 30.95
N TYR A 260 -11.68 -16.19 30.00
CA TYR A 260 -12.24 -14.87 29.76
C TYR A 260 -13.71 -14.95 29.32
N TRP A 261 -14.03 -15.89 28.43
CA TRP A 261 -15.38 -16.15 27.95
C TRP A 261 -16.36 -16.51 29.08
N VAL A 262 -16.01 -17.50 29.91
CA VAL A 262 -16.83 -17.90 31.06
C VAL A 262 -17.08 -16.72 32.00
N HIS A 263 -16.09 -15.84 32.18
CA HIS A 263 -16.24 -14.65 33.01
C HIS A 263 -17.21 -13.62 32.41
N LEU A 264 -17.22 -13.45 31.08
CA LEU A 264 -18.17 -12.56 30.40
C LEU A 264 -19.61 -13.10 30.50
N GLU A 265 -19.81 -14.40 30.29
CA GLU A 265 -21.14 -15.04 30.43
C GLU A 265 -21.69 -14.93 31.86
N GLU A 266 -20.83 -15.04 32.87
CA GLU A 266 -21.23 -14.85 34.28
C GLU A 266 -21.66 -13.40 34.57
N GLN A 267 -21.14 -12.41 33.84
CA GLN A 267 -21.48 -10.99 34.03
C GLN A 267 -22.69 -10.50 33.22
N GLU A 268 -23.06 -11.15 32.12
CA GLU A 268 -24.26 -10.80 31.32
C GLU A 268 -25.57 -10.84 32.12
N ASN A 269 -25.63 -11.59 33.23
CA ASN A 269 -26.79 -11.60 34.13
C ASN A 269 -26.94 -10.34 34.99
N THR A 270 -26.00 -9.39 34.93
CA THR A 270 -26.03 -8.13 35.66
C THR A 270 -25.77 -6.96 34.72
N PHE A 271 -26.79 -6.60 33.93
CA PHE A 271 -26.75 -5.41 33.08
C PHE A 271 -26.59 -4.11 33.89
N LEU A 272 -25.37 -3.56 33.85
CA LEU A 272 -25.12 -2.12 33.85
C LEU A 272 -23.70 -1.93 33.30
N TYR A 273 -23.55 -1.05 32.30
CA TYR A 273 -22.30 -0.63 31.66
C TYR A 273 -21.25 -0.15 32.68
N SER A 274 -20.61 -1.09 33.36
CA SER A 274 -19.43 -0.85 34.18
C SER A 274 -18.20 -1.40 33.45
N PRO A 275 -17.02 -0.79 33.63
CA PRO A 275 -15.78 -1.35 33.12
C PRO A 275 -15.65 -2.81 33.57
N ILE A 276 -15.27 -3.70 32.67
CA ILE A 276 -14.98 -5.09 32.99
C ILE A 276 -13.78 -5.09 33.96
N MET A 277 -14.05 -5.22 35.26
CA MET A 277 -13.00 -5.30 36.26
C MET A 277 -12.44 -6.72 36.27
N LEU A 278 -11.26 -6.90 35.70
CA LEU A 278 -10.55 -8.18 35.74
C LEU A 278 -10.27 -8.56 37.20
N THR A 279 -10.42 -9.84 37.52
CA THR A 279 -9.96 -10.33 38.84
C THR A 279 -8.44 -10.25 38.91
N GLU A 280 -7.88 -9.96 40.08
CA GLU A 280 -6.42 -9.89 40.30
C GLU A 280 -5.68 -11.14 39.80
N ARG A 281 -6.33 -12.31 39.86
CA ARG A 281 -5.80 -13.57 39.32
C ARG A 281 -5.74 -13.58 37.79
N LEU A 282 -6.78 -13.09 37.12
CA LEU A 282 -6.86 -13.06 35.65
C LEU A 282 -5.94 -11.97 35.08
N GLU A 283 -5.92 -10.80 35.72
CA GLU A 283 -4.98 -9.71 35.40
C GLU A 283 -3.53 -10.19 35.47
N LYS A 284 -3.15 -10.87 36.56
CA LYS A 284 -1.80 -11.43 36.69
C LYS A 284 -1.45 -12.45 35.60
N LYS A 285 -2.39 -13.30 35.20
CA LYS A 285 -2.19 -14.23 34.08
C LYS A 285 -2.00 -13.50 32.75
N LEU A 286 -2.78 -12.45 32.51
CA LEU A 286 -2.71 -11.58 31.33
C LEU A 286 -1.35 -10.88 31.23
N LEU A 287 -0.88 -10.31 32.34
CA LEU A 287 0.42 -9.65 32.41
C LEU A 287 1.54 -10.65 32.11
N THR A 288 1.55 -11.83 32.74
CA THR A 288 2.54 -12.89 32.44
C THR A 288 2.49 -13.35 30.98
N TYR A 289 1.31 -13.35 30.36
CA TYR A 289 1.16 -13.68 28.95
C TYR A 289 1.79 -12.61 28.04
N PHE A 290 1.56 -11.32 28.33
CA PHE A 290 2.18 -10.20 27.60
C PHE A 290 3.68 -10.00 27.90
N GLU A 291 4.20 -10.55 29.00
CA GLU A 291 5.65 -10.69 29.21
C GLU A 291 6.27 -11.68 28.23
N THR A 292 5.48 -12.64 27.72
CA THR A 292 5.97 -13.72 26.86
C THR A 292 5.72 -13.43 25.37
N PHE A 293 4.58 -12.83 25.03
CA PHE A 293 4.17 -12.56 23.65
C PHE A 293 3.95 -11.07 23.40
N HIS A 294 4.50 -10.56 22.29
CA HIS A 294 4.33 -9.15 21.95
C HIS A 294 2.87 -8.84 21.55
N PRO A 295 2.21 -7.82 22.13
CA PRO A 295 0.79 -7.52 21.86
C PRO A 295 0.48 -7.29 20.37
N LYS A 296 1.31 -6.53 19.64
CA LYS A 296 1.16 -6.39 18.17
C LYS A 296 1.28 -7.69 17.39
N PHE A 297 2.17 -8.59 17.80
CA PHE A 297 2.32 -9.89 17.15
C PHE A 297 1.04 -10.72 17.34
N LEU A 298 0.46 -10.68 18.55
CA LEU A 298 -0.83 -11.33 18.82
C LEU A 298 -1.94 -10.69 17.99
N ALA A 299 -2.06 -9.36 17.98
CA ALA A 299 -3.09 -8.65 17.23
C ALA A 299 -3.05 -9.01 15.73
N ARG A 300 -1.86 -9.03 15.13
CA ARG A 300 -1.68 -9.41 13.73
C ARG A 300 -2.13 -10.85 13.45
N ASN A 301 -1.67 -11.81 14.26
CA ASN A 301 -2.02 -13.22 14.04
C ASN A 301 -3.49 -13.51 14.28
N TYR A 302 -4.08 -12.88 15.30
CA TYR A 302 -5.51 -13.00 15.56
C TYR A 302 -6.38 -12.36 14.48
N ARG A 303 -5.96 -11.22 13.91
CA ARG A 303 -6.64 -10.62 12.75
C ARG A 303 -6.64 -11.59 11.57
N ARG A 304 -5.51 -12.27 11.29
CA ARG A 304 -5.44 -13.28 10.21
C ARG A 304 -6.39 -14.45 10.43
N VAL A 305 -6.40 -15.04 11.62
CA VAL A 305 -7.33 -16.15 11.91
C VAL A 305 -8.79 -15.68 11.88
N TYR A 306 -9.06 -14.52 12.47
CA TYR A 306 -10.40 -13.94 12.48
C TYR A 306 -10.92 -13.72 11.06
N MET A 307 -10.10 -13.18 10.16
CA MET A 307 -10.46 -13.00 8.75
C MET A 307 -10.68 -14.34 8.04
N GLY A 308 -9.84 -15.35 8.28
CA GLY A 308 -10.04 -16.70 7.73
C GLY A 308 -11.33 -17.36 8.24
N TYR A 309 -11.69 -17.15 9.51
CA TYR A 309 -12.93 -17.65 10.10
C TYR A 309 -14.17 -16.95 9.52
N LEU A 310 -14.09 -15.62 9.33
CA LEU A 310 -15.15 -14.85 8.67
C LEU A 310 -15.32 -15.31 7.21
N GLU A 311 -14.23 -15.45 6.46
CA GLU A 311 -14.25 -15.96 5.09
C GLU A 311 -14.91 -17.34 5.01
N TYR A 312 -14.56 -18.26 5.92
CA TYR A 312 -15.19 -19.58 6.00
C TYR A 312 -16.70 -19.51 6.29
N ILE A 313 -17.14 -18.64 7.21
CA ILE A 313 -18.56 -18.41 7.50
C ILE A 313 -19.29 -17.89 6.26
N PHE A 314 -18.69 -16.94 5.55
CA PHE A 314 -19.28 -16.37 4.34
C PHE A 314 -19.35 -17.36 3.18
N GLN A 315 -18.34 -18.22 3.02
CA GLN A 315 -18.32 -19.27 2.00
C GLN A 315 -19.33 -20.40 2.28
N THR A 316 -19.48 -20.79 3.54
CA THR A 316 -20.34 -21.93 3.93
C THR A 316 -21.80 -21.53 4.18
N GLY A 317 -22.08 -20.22 4.26
CA GLY A 317 -23.44 -19.68 4.28
C GLY A 317 -24.27 -20.16 5.48
N MET A 318 -23.74 -20.05 6.70
CA MET A 318 -24.48 -20.41 7.92
C MET A 318 -25.57 -19.36 8.26
N PRO A 319 -26.88 -19.68 8.17
CA PRO A 319 -27.95 -18.70 8.35
C PRO A 319 -28.48 -18.61 9.80
N SER A 320 -28.04 -19.48 10.71
CA SER A 320 -28.71 -19.68 12.01
C SER A 320 -28.13 -18.87 13.18
N TYR A 321 -27.08 -18.09 12.96
CA TYR A 321 -26.28 -17.49 14.03
C TYR A 321 -26.01 -15.99 13.86
N GLU A 322 -26.85 -15.25 13.14
CA GLU A 322 -26.66 -13.81 12.88
C GLU A 322 -26.45 -13.00 14.19
N GLY A 323 -27.16 -13.37 15.26
CA GLY A 323 -26.99 -12.77 16.59
C GLY A 323 -25.64 -13.11 17.23
N GLU A 324 -25.19 -14.36 17.15
CA GLU A 324 -23.92 -14.82 17.72
C GLU A 324 -22.72 -14.28 16.94
N ILE A 325 -22.83 -14.13 15.61
CA ILE A 325 -21.80 -13.51 14.77
C ILE A 325 -21.62 -12.05 15.16
N ARG A 326 -22.71 -11.29 15.34
CA ARG A 326 -22.60 -9.88 15.75
C ARG A 326 -21.95 -9.73 17.13
N THR A 327 -22.33 -10.58 18.08
CA THR A 327 -21.72 -10.59 19.42
C THR A 327 -20.24 -10.97 19.35
N PHE A 328 -19.90 -11.99 18.55
CA PHE A 328 -18.51 -12.42 18.35
C PHE A 328 -17.64 -11.33 17.70
N ILE A 329 -18.13 -10.67 16.64
CA ILE A 329 -17.44 -9.54 15.99
C ILE A 329 -17.16 -8.43 17.01
N TYR A 330 -18.16 -8.04 17.81
CA TYR A 330 -18.00 -7.00 18.83
C TYR A 330 -16.97 -7.38 19.89
N GLN A 331 -16.94 -8.64 20.30
CA GLN A 331 -15.96 -9.16 21.25
C GLN A 331 -14.55 -9.19 20.65
N MET A 332 -14.41 -9.53 19.37
CA MET A 332 -13.12 -9.50 18.66
C MET A 332 -12.60 -8.08 18.49
N ASP A 333 -13.46 -7.12 18.14
CA ASP A 333 -13.09 -5.70 18.09
C ASP A 333 -12.60 -5.21 19.46
N THR A 334 -13.35 -5.50 20.52
CA THR A 334 -12.95 -5.17 21.90
C THR A 334 -11.62 -5.83 22.27
N PHE A 335 -11.40 -7.08 21.87
CA PHE A 335 -10.13 -7.78 22.10
C PHE A 335 -8.97 -7.12 21.37
N PHE A 336 -9.15 -6.66 20.12
CA PHE A 336 -8.12 -5.93 19.39
C PHE A 336 -7.82 -4.57 20.02
N GLU A 337 -8.83 -3.83 20.47
CA GLU A 337 -8.63 -2.58 21.21
C GLU A 337 -7.83 -2.80 22.50
N LEU A 338 -8.08 -3.90 23.22
CA LEU A 338 -7.31 -4.28 24.41
C LEU A 338 -5.87 -4.66 24.08
N LEU A 339 -5.62 -5.32 22.93
CA LEU A 339 -4.26 -5.63 22.48
C LEU A 339 -3.49 -4.37 22.05
N ASP A 340 -4.17 -3.42 21.41
CA ASP A 340 -3.57 -2.14 21.04
C ASP A 340 -3.23 -1.32 22.29
N LEU A 341 -4.12 -1.29 23.30
CA LEU A 341 -3.86 -0.68 24.60
C LEU A 341 -2.69 -1.37 25.34
N ALA A 342 -2.65 -2.70 25.31
CA ALA A 342 -1.55 -3.46 25.91
C ALA A 342 -0.21 -3.22 25.20
N ASP A 343 -0.20 -2.99 23.88
CA ASP A 343 1.00 -2.58 23.15
C ASP A 343 1.55 -1.26 23.69
N ASP A 344 0.67 -0.27 23.83
CA ASP A 344 1.03 1.06 24.32
C ASP A 344 1.52 1.02 25.78
N GLU A 345 0.82 0.30 26.66
CA GLU A 345 1.19 0.18 28.08
C GLU A 345 2.46 -0.65 28.28
N THR A 346 2.71 -1.67 27.45
CA THR A 346 3.88 -2.52 27.60
C THR A 346 5.09 -2.04 26.82
N LYS A 347 4.98 -0.95 26.05
CA LYS A 347 6.07 -0.39 25.22
C LYS A 347 7.37 -0.10 25.98
N HIS A 348 7.27 0.21 27.27
CA HIS A 348 8.40 0.50 28.14
C HIS A 348 9.02 -0.74 28.82
N TRP A 349 8.50 -1.93 28.55
CA TRP A 349 9.00 -3.19 29.12
C TRP A 349 10.16 -3.71 28.25
N PRO A 350 11.01 -4.61 28.77
CA PRO A 350 12.00 -5.30 27.95
C PRO A 350 11.30 -6.09 26.82
N GLN A 351 11.61 -5.75 25.57
CA GLN A 351 10.96 -6.35 24.39
C GLN A 351 11.77 -7.52 23.80
N GLU A 352 13.09 -7.53 24.04
CA GLU A 352 14.05 -8.41 23.37
C GLU A 352 13.80 -9.91 23.62
N ASP A 353 13.17 -10.24 24.75
CA ASP A 353 12.84 -11.61 25.16
C ASP A 353 11.42 -12.05 24.75
N ARG A 354 10.63 -11.18 24.10
CA ARG A 354 9.24 -11.47 23.74
C ARG A 354 9.15 -12.18 22.39
N ILE A 355 8.34 -13.22 22.35
CA ILE A 355 8.02 -13.94 21.11
C ILE A 355 7.27 -12.99 20.16
N GLY A 356 7.76 -12.90 18.93
CA GLY A 356 7.18 -12.06 17.88
C GLY A 356 7.70 -10.63 17.81
N TRP A 357 8.57 -10.18 18.74
CA TRP A 357 9.14 -8.82 18.71
C TRP A 357 9.96 -8.55 17.45
N GLN A 358 10.72 -9.53 16.95
CA GLN A 358 11.53 -9.37 15.73
C GLN A 358 10.71 -9.32 14.44
N GLU A 359 9.42 -9.64 14.52
CA GLU A 359 8.50 -9.67 13.37
C GLU A 359 7.52 -8.50 13.36
N VAL A 360 7.61 -7.61 14.36
CA VAL A 360 6.88 -6.35 14.51
C VAL A 360 7.83 -5.23 14.17
#